data_AF-Q49YP3-F1
#
_entry.id   AF-Q49YP3-F1
#
_cell.length_a   1.000
_cell.length_b   1.000
_cell.length_c   1.000
_cell.angle_alpha   90.00
_cell.angle_beta   90.00
_cell.angle_gamma   90.00
#
_symmetry.space_group_name_H-M   'P 1'
#
loop_
_entity.id
_entity.type
_entity.pdbx_description
1 polymer ?
#
loop_
_entity_poly.entity_id
_entity_poly.type
_entity_poly.pdbx_seq_one_letter_code
_entity_poly.pdbx_strand_id
1 'polypeptide(L)'
;MQVDINHPVIAISASLKFFQLQTVSGQLILLDDRIIFKSLETMQIGNIKETFLFTDIKSLKTGFSLSPFRITIMDHDGETWIFDQVHRKDAKKFVELYHAIT
;
A
#
# COMPACT_ATOMS: atom_id res chain seq x y z
N MET A 1 7.21 2.34 19.37
CA MET A 1 5.88 1.68 19.36
C MET A 1 6.03 0.41 18.53
N GLN A 2 5.80 -0.76 19.10
CA GLN A 2 5.93 -2.03 18.39
C GLN A 2 4.64 -2.21 17.59
N VAL A 3 4.70 -2.14 16.27
CA VAL A 3 3.52 -2.29 15.42
C VAL A 3 3.14 -3.77 15.38
N ASP A 4 1.97 -4.12 15.90
CA ASP A 4 1.48 -5.50 15.86
C ASP A 4 0.95 -5.84 14.47
N ILE A 5 1.85 -6.29 13.60
CA ILE A 5 1.51 -6.78 12.25
C ILE A 5 0.89 -8.20 12.27
N ASN A 6 0.70 -8.82 13.43
CA ASN A 6 0.19 -10.20 13.53
C ASN A 6 -1.34 -10.27 13.47
N HIS A 7 -2.03 -9.15 13.65
CA HIS A 7 -3.49 -9.07 13.58
C HIS A 7 -3.95 -8.04 12.53
N PRO A 8 -3.57 -8.20 11.25
CA PRO A 8 -3.96 -7.24 10.23
C PRO A 8 -5.46 -7.36 9.90
N VAL A 9 -6.08 -6.22 9.55
CA VAL A 9 -7.43 -6.19 8.98
C VAL A 9 -7.43 -6.97 7.66
N ILE A 10 -6.42 -6.72 6.82
CA ILE A 10 -6.13 -7.50 5.61
C ILE A 10 -4.66 -7.30 5.20
N ALA A 11 -4.06 -8.33 4.61
CA ALA A 11 -2.78 -8.23 3.93
C ALA A 11 -2.93 -8.72 2.49
N ILE A 12 -2.41 -7.96 1.53
CA ILE A 12 -2.49 -8.28 0.09
C ILE A 12 -1.11 -8.20 -0.54
N SER A 13 -0.87 -9.00 -1.57
CA SER A 13 0.35 -8.90 -2.37
C SER A 13 0.28 -7.70 -3.31
N ALA A 14 1.35 -6.93 -3.38
CA ALA A 14 1.43 -5.75 -4.23
C ALA A 14 2.88 -5.43 -4.61
N SER A 15 3.06 -4.74 -5.74
CA SER A 15 4.37 -4.29 -6.20
C SER A 15 4.43 -2.77 -6.19
N LEU A 16 5.23 -2.18 -5.29
CA LEU A 16 5.44 -0.75 -5.22
C LEU A 16 6.26 -0.30 -6.44
N LYS A 17 5.71 0.60 -7.24
CA LYS A 17 6.44 1.23 -8.34
C LYS A 17 7.33 2.34 -7.79
N PHE A 18 8.63 2.17 -7.90
CA PHE A 18 9.63 3.15 -7.46
C PHE A 18 10.61 3.40 -8.62
N PHE A 19 10.95 4.68 -8.88
CA PHE A 19 11.96 5.19 -9.83
C PHE A 19 12.24 4.40 -11.14
N GLN A 20 12.11 5.05 -12.31
CA GLN A 20 12.52 4.49 -13.62
C GLN A 20 12.04 3.05 -13.92
N LEU A 21 10.75 2.78 -13.69
CA LEU A 21 10.09 1.49 -14.01
C LEU A 21 10.48 0.30 -13.14
N GLN A 22 11.23 0.51 -12.06
CA GLN A 22 11.50 -0.56 -11.10
C GLN A 22 10.30 -0.77 -10.18
N THR A 23 10.16 -2.01 -9.69
CA THR A 23 9.09 -2.39 -8.77
C THR A 23 9.66 -3.19 -7.62
N VAL A 24 9.28 -2.86 -6.40
CA VAL A 24 9.57 -3.67 -5.21
C VAL A 24 8.37 -4.55 -4.94
N SER A 25 8.57 -5.86 -4.92
CA SER A 25 7.51 -6.79 -4.51
C SER A 25 7.36 -6.79 -3.00
N GLY A 26 6.13 -6.81 -2.52
CA GLY A 26 5.84 -6.75 -1.09
C GLY A 26 4.41 -7.12 -0.74
N GLN A 27 4.08 -6.87 0.52
CA GLN A 27 2.72 -6.94 1.03
C GLN A 27 2.26 -5.57 1.48
N LEU A 28 1.06 -5.18 1.06
CA LEU A 28 0.34 -4.04 1.60
C LEU A 28 -0.58 -4.54 2.72
N ILE A 29 -0.33 -4.09 3.94
CA ILE A 29 -0.94 -4.56 5.17
C ILE A 29 -1.79 -3.42 5.73
N LEU A 30 -3.09 -3.62 5.84
CA LEU A 30 -4.02 -2.69 6.47
C LEU A 30 -4.14 -3.04 7.96
N LEU A 31 -3.82 -2.07 8.81
CA LEU A 31 -4.07 -2.11 10.25
C LEU A 31 -5.27 -1.19 10.58
N ASP A 32 -5.54 -1.00 11.86
CA ASP A 32 -6.63 -0.17 12.37
C ASP A 32 -6.33 1.34 12.36
N ASP A 33 -5.05 1.74 12.28
CA ASP A 33 -4.62 3.14 12.30
C ASP A 33 -3.70 3.55 11.12
N ARG A 34 -3.22 2.57 10.35
CA ARG A 34 -2.22 2.79 9.30
C ARG A 34 -2.21 1.68 8.25
N ILE A 35 -1.51 1.95 7.16
CA ILE A 35 -1.09 0.96 6.16
C ILE A 35 0.42 0.78 6.25
N ILE A 36 0.87 -0.47 6.14
CA ILE A 36 2.29 -0.82 6.07
C ILE A 36 2.57 -1.50 4.73
N PHE A 37 3.59 -1.05 4.03
CA PHE A 37 4.19 -1.79 2.94
C PHE A 37 5.42 -2.54 3.46
N LYS A 38 5.35 -3.87 3.42
CA LYS A 38 6.46 -4.75 3.80
C LYS A 38 7.08 -5.33 2.54
N SER A 39 8.29 -4.89 2.19
CA SER A 39 9.04 -5.43 1.06
C SER A 39 9.45 -6.89 1.30
N LEU A 40 9.54 -7.68 0.22
CA LEU A 40 10.12 -9.02 0.24
C LEU A 40 11.64 -9.00 0.03
N GLU A 41 12.19 -7.84 -0.35
CA GLU A 41 13.61 -7.66 -0.59
C GLU A 41 14.39 -7.73 0.72
N THR A 42 15.56 -8.36 0.68
CA THR A 42 16.43 -8.53 1.85
C THR A 42 17.25 -7.29 2.18
N MET A 43 17.37 -6.36 1.23
CA MET A 43 18.03 -5.07 1.40
C MET A 43 16.99 -3.95 1.47
N GLN A 44 17.18 -3.03 2.43
CA GLN A 44 16.39 -1.80 2.47
C GLN A 44 16.68 -0.98 1.21
N ILE A 45 15.64 -0.76 0.42
CA ILE A 45 15.70 0.15 -0.71
C ILE A 45 15.44 1.55 -0.15
N GLY A 46 16.48 2.41 -0.23
CA GLY A 46 16.38 3.78 0.25
C GLY A 46 15.30 4.56 -0.49
N ASN A 47 14.66 5.51 0.20
CA ASN A 47 13.63 6.42 -0.30
C ASN A 47 12.27 5.77 -0.63
N ILE A 48 11.93 4.65 0.03
CA ILE A 48 10.58 4.08 -0.01
C ILE A 48 9.89 4.34 1.33
N LYS A 49 8.69 4.90 1.26
CA LYS A 49 7.80 5.00 2.42
C LYS A 49 7.13 3.66 2.66
N GLU A 50 7.38 3.11 3.85
CA GLU A 50 6.84 1.81 4.26
C GLU A 50 5.62 1.94 5.17
N THR A 51 5.36 3.12 5.73
CA THR A 51 4.25 3.35 6.67
C THR A 51 3.44 4.56 6.27
N PHE A 52 2.13 4.41 6.21
CA PHE A 52 1.15 5.44 5.87
C PHE A 52 0.14 5.53 7.01
N LEU A 53 0.29 6.52 7.89
CA LEU A 53 -0.71 6.78 8.94
C LEU A 53 -1.99 7.30 8.28
N PHE A 54 -3.16 6.88 8.76
CA PHE A 54 -4.43 7.37 8.19
C PHE A 54 -4.56 8.89 8.24
N THR A 55 -4.01 9.52 9.27
CA THR A 55 -3.97 10.99 9.43
C THR A 55 -3.18 11.69 8.33
N ASP A 56 -2.30 10.97 7.64
CA ASP A 56 -1.42 11.53 6.62
C ASP A 56 -1.94 11.22 5.20
N ILE A 57 -2.88 10.27 5.07
CA ILE A 57 -3.46 9.85 3.80
C ILE A 57 -4.58 10.82 3.39
N LYS A 58 -4.31 11.58 2.33
CA LYS A 58 -5.31 12.42 1.67
C LYS A 58 -6.33 11.62 0.88
N SER A 59 -5.89 10.56 0.20
CA SER A 59 -6.80 9.67 -0.50
C SER A 59 -6.19 8.31 -0.80
N LEU A 60 -7.04 7.29 -0.83
CA LEU A 60 -6.70 5.93 -1.20
C LEU A 60 -7.70 5.42 -2.24
N LYS A 61 -7.22 4.96 -3.40
CA LYS A 61 -8.07 4.61 -4.54
C LYS A 61 -7.55 3.40 -5.31
N THR A 62 -8.46 2.67 -5.95
CA THR A 62 -8.10 1.67 -6.98
C THR A 62 -8.12 2.26 -8.39
N GLY A 63 -7.29 1.74 -9.28
CA GLY A 63 -7.31 2.11 -10.70
C GLY A 63 -6.99 0.94 -11.63
N PHE A 64 -7.22 1.16 -12.93
CA PHE A 64 -6.76 0.24 -13.97
C PHE A 64 -5.25 0.44 -14.23
N SER A 65 -4.57 -0.65 -14.54
CA SER A 65 -3.15 -0.69 -14.92
C SER A 65 -3.00 -1.63 -16.13
N LEU A 66 -1.90 -1.48 -16.90
CA LEU A 66 -1.55 -2.36 -18.02
C LEU A 66 -1.01 -3.73 -17.53
N SER A 67 -0.53 -3.78 -16.30
CA SER A 67 -0.31 -4.99 -15.49
C SER A 67 -1.45 -5.07 -14.44
N PRO A 68 -1.64 -6.11 -13.61
CA PRO A 68 -2.81 -6.24 -12.74
C PRO A 68 -3.17 -4.95 -11.95
N PHE A 69 -4.43 -4.85 -11.51
CA PHE A 69 -5.05 -3.69 -10.84
C PHE A 69 -4.12 -2.94 -9.88
N ARG A 70 -4.33 -1.63 -9.73
CA ARG A 70 -3.49 -0.80 -8.86
C ARG A 70 -4.22 -0.21 -7.67
N ILE A 71 -3.46 0.04 -6.61
CA ILE A 71 -3.82 0.89 -5.49
C ILE A 71 -2.92 2.11 -5.50
N THR A 72 -3.51 3.29 -5.30
CA THR A 72 -2.78 4.55 -5.17
C THR A 72 -3.08 5.14 -3.81
N ILE A 73 -2.02 5.42 -3.04
CA ILE A 73 -2.07 6.17 -1.79
C ILE A 73 -1.47 7.55 -2.05
N MET A 74 -2.21 8.61 -1.74
CA MET A 74 -1.73 9.98 -1.85
C MET A 74 -1.70 10.59 -0.45
N ASP A 75 -0.55 11.14 -0.08
CA ASP A 75 -0.32 11.86 1.17
C ASP A 75 -0.88 13.29 1.10
N HIS A 76 -1.06 13.94 2.25
CA HIS A 76 -1.54 15.33 2.32
C HIS A 76 -0.60 16.35 1.67
N ASP A 77 0.70 16.07 1.62
CA ASP A 77 1.71 16.87 0.91
C ASP A 77 1.69 16.67 -0.62
N GLY A 78 0.87 15.73 -1.12
CA GLY A 78 0.72 15.43 -2.54
C GLY A 78 1.65 14.34 -3.06
N GLU A 79 2.52 13.75 -2.22
CA GLU A 79 3.31 12.59 -2.61
C GLU A 79 2.38 11.41 -2.93
N THR A 80 2.68 10.69 -4.00
CA THR A 80 1.82 9.62 -4.52
C THR A 80 2.57 8.30 -4.63
N TRP A 81 2.06 7.29 -3.95
CA TRP A 81 2.61 5.95 -3.88
C TRP A 81 1.73 4.98 -4.67
N ILE A 82 2.32 4.31 -5.65
CA ILE A 82 1.60 3.46 -6.61
C ILE A 82 1.99 2.01 -6.39
N PHE A 83 1.01 1.20 -6.02
CA PHE A 83 1.12 -0.24 -5.87
C PHE A 83 0.42 -0.91 -7.06
N ASP A 84 1.20 -1.47 -7.99
CA ASP A 84 0.72 -2.22 -9.15
C ASP A 84 0.70 -3.73 -8.85
N GLN A 85 0.26 -4.53 -9.83
CA GLN A 85 0.23 -5.99 -9.75
C GLN A 85 -0.67 -6.56 -8.64
N VAL A 86 -1.69 -5.80 -8.24
CA VAL A 86 -2.65 -6.23 -7.22
C VAL A 86 -3.79 -7.00 -7.88
N HIS A 87 -4.19 -8.13 -7.28
CA HIS A 87 -5.36 -8.85 -7.73
C HIS A 87 -6.62 -7.99 -7.54
N ARG A 88 -7.49 -7.90 -8.56
CA ARG A 88 -8.61 -6.94 -8.58
C ARG A 88 -9.56 -7.08 -7.39
N LYS A 89 -9.86 -8.31 -6.96
CA LYS A 89 -10.75 -8.55 -5.81
C LYS A 89 -10.12 -8.05 -4.52
N ASP A 90 -8.83 -8.23 -4.38
CA ASP A 90 -8.07 -7.89 -3.18
C ASP A 90 -7.91 -6.37 -3.09
N ALA A 91 -7.62 -5.72 -4.22
CA ALA A 91 -7.56 -4.26 -4.31
C ALA A 91 -8.89 -3.62 -3.88
N LYS A 92 -10.02 -4.10 -4.41
CA LYS A 92 -11.35 -3.60 -4.02
C LYS A 92 -11.61 -3.78 -2.54
N LYS A 93 -11.43 -5.01 -2.03
CA LYS A 93 -11.66 -5.35 -0.62
C LYS A 93 -10.78 -4.50 0.30
N PHE A 94 -9.52 -4.26 -0.08
CA PHE A 94 -8.59 -3.44 0.70
C PHE A 94 -9.09 -1.99 0.83
N VAL A 95 -9.50 -1.37 -0.28
CA VAL A 95 -10.02 0.00 -0.29
C VAL A 95 -11.37 0.11 0.44
N GLU A 96 -12.26 -0.87 0.27
CA GLU A 96 -13.53 -0.95 0.98
C GLU A 96 -13.32 -1.04 2.50
N LEU A 97 -12.40 -1.89 2.95
CA LEU A 97 -12.07 -2.03 4.37
C LEU A 97 -11.44 -0.76 4.94
N TYR A 98 -10.53 -0.11 4.20
CA TYR A 98 -9.97 1.19 4.59
C TYR A 98 -11.07 2.23 4.83
N HIS A 99 -12.01 2.39 3.89
CA HIS A 99 -13.11 3.36 4.05
C HIS A 99 -14.14 2.96 5.12
N ALA A 100 -14.19 1.71 5.55
CA ALA A 100 -15.06 1.29 6.63
C ALA A 100 -14.50 1.65 8.02
N ILE A 101 -13.18 1.86 8.13
CA ILE A 101 -12.49 2.15 9.41
C ILE A 101 -12.03 3.61 9.53
N THR A 102 -12.00 4.38 8.43
CA THR A 102 -11.66 5.82 8.40
C THR A 102 -12.88 6.68 8.10
#